data_AF-A0A6N7IJE9-F1
#
_entry.id   AF-A0A6N7IJE9-F1
#
_cell.length_a   1.000
_cell.length_b   1.000
_cell.length_c   1.000
_cell.angle_alpha   90.00
_cell.angle_beta   90.00
_cell.angle_gamma   90.00
#
_symmetry.space_group_name_H-M   'P 1'
#
loop_
_entity.id
_entity.type
_entity.pdbx_description
1 polymer ?
#
loop_
_entity_poly.entity_id
_entity_poly.type
_entity_poly.pdbx_seq_one_letter_code
_entity_poly.pdbx_strand_id
1 'polypeptide(L)'
;MTEERGQLYKMRDKHPRFETLDTDYGVLIGARRNAEEDSYYWRITQFLMPFHTIIPPYGKDPVFSGHAWVPMDDESTMALCFSYHPTRRLAERELSMLREGRKGEEGLHPTVNAFVAPRLVPGDDDWRMRLNMGNDYEVDWMAQRVTRFSGLPGIWPQDGAMQEGMGAIYDRTQEHLGASDTGIIRMRRRLIRAAKALRDEGIAPRGVTAAEEYRVRSAALVLPRETPWVAGSAPFRAITPGVNYDAA
;
A
#
# COMPACT_ATOMS: atom_id res chain seq x y z
N MET A 1 -8.94 4.84 18.65
CA MET A 1 -8.32 3.74 19.43
C MET A 1 -6.81 3.99 19.46
N THR A 2 -5.98 3.32 20.28
CA THR A 2 -4.51 3.50 20.20
C THR A 2 -3.94 2.64 19.07
N GLU A 3 -2.83 3.08 18.46
CA GLU A 3 -2.08 2.29 17.47
C GLU A 3 -1.80 0.86 17.97
N GLU A 4 -1.52 0.74 19.26
CA GLU A 4 -1.26 -0.52 19.96
C GLU A 4 -2.40 -1.53 19.85
N ARG A 5 -3.66 -1.07 19.81
CA ARG A 5 -4.83 -1.97 19.78
C ARG A 5 -5.04 -2.60 18.40
N GLY A 6 -4.89 -1.81 17.33
CA GLY A 6 -4.86 -2.33 15.96
C GLY A 6 -3.74 -3.36 15.74
N GLN A 7 -2.56 -3.11 16.34
CA GLN A 7 -1.44 -4.07 16.33
C GLN A 7 -1.75 -5.33 17.13
N LEU A 8 -2.39 -5.20 18.30
CA LEU A 8 -2.80 -6.33 19.12
C LEU A 8 -3.73 -7.29 18.35
N TYR A 9 -4.75 -6.77 17.65
CA TYR A 9 -5.63 -7.62 16.84
C TYR A 9 -4.87 -8.35 15.73
N LYS A 10 -3.93 -7.66 15.07
CA LYS A 10 -3.07 -8.27 14.03
C LYS A 10 -2.22 -9.41 14.60
N MET A 11 -1.71 -9.27 15.82
CA MET A 11 -0.86 -10.28 16.46
C MET A 11 -1.67 -11.48 16.97
N ARG A 12 -2.89 -11.24 17.46
CA ARG A 12 -3.78 -12.30 17.96
C ARG A 12 -4.43 -13.11 16.84
N ASP A 13 -4.79 -12.46 15.73
CA ASP A 13 -5.39 -13.11 14.55
C ASP A 13 -4.49 -12.94 13.32
N LYS A 14 -3.66 -13.96 13.09
CA LYS A 14 -2.69 -14.01 11.99
C LYS A 14 -3.31 -14.42 10.65
N HIS A 15 -4.60 -14.76 10.61
CA HIS A 15 -5.29 -15.27 9.42
C HIS A 15 -6.45 -14.37 9.02
N PRO A 16 -6.19 -13.17 8.46
CA PRO A 16 -7.25 -12.27 8.05
C PRO A 16 -8.13 -12.90 6.96
N ARG A 17 -9.43 -12.64 7.01
CA ARG A 17 -10.34 -12.97 5.91
C ARG A 17 -10.49 -11.76 5.00
N PHE A 18 -10.28 -11.97 3.70
CA PHE A 18 -10.38 -10.90 2.72
C PHE A 18 -11.76 -10.87 2.07
N GLU A 19 -12.33 -9.68 1.98
CA GLU A 19 -13.54 -9.39 1.24
C GLU A 19 -13.25 -8.27 0.25
N THR A 20 -13.79 -8.39 -0.97
CA THR A 20 -13.48 -7.45 -2.06
C THR A 20 -14.72 -7.06 -2.84
N LEU A 21 -14.74 -5.83 -3.30
CA LEU A 21 -15.81 -5.27 -4.11
C LEU A 21 -15.22 -4.42 -5.24
N ASP A 22 -15.83 -4.49 -6.42
CA ASP A 22 -15.57 -3.56 -7.52
C ASP A 22 -16.29 -2.23 -7.19
N THR A 23 -15.59 -1.11 -7.36
CA THR A 23 -16.16 0.25 -7.24
C THR A 23 -16.16 0.93 -8.61
N ASP A 24 -16.42 2.22 -8.75
CA ASP A 24 -16.24 2.91 -10.05
C ASP A 24 -14.75 3.23 -10.32
N TYR A 25 -14.01 3.61 -9.28
CA TYR A 25 -12.59 3.94 -9.33
C TYR A 25 -11.64 2.73 -9.33
N GLY A 26 -12.07 1.54 -8.86
CA GLY A 26 -11.13 0.43 -8.68
C GLY A 26 -11.64 -0.73 -7.83
N VAL A 27 -10.83 -1.18 -6.87
CA VAL A 27 -11.16 -2.32 -6.02
C VAL A 27 -11.06 -1.91 -4.56
N LEU A 28 -12.14 -2.14 -3.84
CA LEU A 28 -12.22 -1.97 -2.40
C LEU A 28 -11.91 -3.30 -1.72
N ILE A 29 -10.96 -3.30 -0.78
CA ILE A 29 -10.42 -4.52 -0.16
C ILE A 29 -10.49 -4.39 1.36
N GLY A 30 -11.29 -5.23 2.00
CA GLY A 30 -11.38 -5.34 3.45
C GLY A 30 -10.65 -6.57 3.96
N ALA A 31 -9.72 -6.39 4.91
CA ALA A 31 -9.07 -7.45 5.64
C ALA A 31 -9.64 -7.51 7.07
N ARG A 32 -10.42 -8.55 7.34
CA ARG A 32 -11.15 -8.78 8.59
C ARG A 32 -10.36 -9.65 9.56
N ARG A 33 -10.27 -9.23 10.82
CA ARG A 33 -9.73 -10.00 11.95
C ARG A 33 -10.71 -10.00 13.12
N ASN A 34 -10.61 -11.00 14.00
CA ASN A 34 -11.36 -10.98 15.25
C ASN A 34 -10.88 -9.85 16.17
N ALA A 35 -11.81 -9.04 16.67
CA ALA A 35 -11.58 -7.99 17.67
C ALA A 35 -12.21 -8.39 19.01
N GLU A 36 -13.06 -7.58 19.62
CA GLU A 36 -13.81 -7.98 20.81
C GLU A 36 -14.72 -9.18 20.52
N GLU A 37 -15.38 -9.70 21.56
CA GLU A 37 -16.28 -10.85 21.46
C GLU A 37 -17.33 -10.66 20.35
N ASP A 38 -17.90 -9.48 20.24
CA ASP A 38 -18.99 -9.10 19.35
C ASP A 38 -18.55 -8.24 18.15
N SER A 39 -17.24 -8.10 17.91
CA SER A 39 -16.74 -7.19 16.89
C SER A 39 -15.64 -7.77 15.98
N TYR A 40 -15.51 -7.17 14.81
CA TYR A 40 -14.41 -7.40 13.88
C TYR A 40 -13.55 -6.15 13.73
N TYR A 41 -12.24 -6.37 13.66
CA TYR A 41 -11.29 -5.36 13.23
C TYR A 41 -11.12 -5.42 11.71
N TRP A 42 -11.36 -4.31 11.04
CA TRP A 42 -11.24 -4.16 9.60
C TRP A 42 -10.10 -3.23 9.25
N ARG A 43 -9.16 -3.71 8.43
CA ARG A 43 -8.23 -2.85 7.67
C ARG A 43 -8.70 -2.77 6.24
N ILE A 44 -9.01 -1.58 5.77
CA ILE A 44 -9.64 -1.34 4.48
C ILE A 44 -8.72 -0.53 3.60
N THR A 45 -8.19 -1.20 2.57
CA THR A 45 -7.34 -0.61 1.52
C THR A 45 -8.12 -0.54 0.22
N GLN A 46 -7.60 0.24 -0.73
CA GLN A 46 -8.21 0.39 -2.04
C GLN A 46 -7.12 0.43 -3.09
N PHE A 47 -7.38 -0.25 -4.21
CA PHE A 47 -6.67 -0.03 -5.46
C PHE A 47 -7.51 0.93 -6.30
N LEU A 48 -6.93 2.04 -6.74
CA LEU A 48 -7.56 2.99 -7.63
C LEU A 48 -6.88 2.85 -8.99
N MET A 49 -7.68 2.52 -10.00
CA MET A 49 -7.22 2.46 -11.38
C MET A 49 -6.61 3.82 -11.76
N PRO A 50 -5.55 3.87 -12.56
CA PRO A 50 -4.88 2.71 -13.16
C PRO A 50 -3.79 2.07 -12.28
N PHE A 51 -3.21 2.80 -11.32
CA PHE A 51 -1.99 2.32 -10.63
C PHE A 51 -1.82 2.82 -9.18
N HIS A 52 -2.88 3.28 -8.51
CA HIS A 52 -2.76 3.82 -7.16
C HIS A 52 -3.19 2.83 -6.09
N THR A 53 -2.51 2.87 -4.94
CA THR A 53 -2.86 2.11 -3.74
C THR A 53 -2.84 3.02 -2.52
N ILE A 54 -3.77 2.84 -1.61
CA ILE A 54 -3.87 3.62 -0.37
C ILE A 54 -3.85 2.73 0.86
N ILE A 55 -3.03 3.08 1.84
CA ILE A 55 -2.63 2.18 2.92
C ILE A 55 -3.49 2.48 4.16
N PRO A 56 -4.11 1.48 4.81
CA PRO A 56 -4.89 1.69 6.01
C PRO A 56 -4.02 2.27 7.13
N PRO A 57 -4.40 3.39 7.76
CA PRO A 57 -3.62 4.01 8.82
C PRO A 57 -3.65 3.20 10.13
N TYR A 58 -2.94 3.71 11.13
CA TYR A 58 -3.02 3.28 12.52
C TYR A 58 -3.13 4.50 13.46
N GLY A 59 -3.73 4.29 14.64
CA GLY A 59 -3.74 5.28 15.71
C GLY A 59 -4.70 6.46 15.52
N LYS A 60 -4.54 7.46 16.38
CA LYS A 60 -5.35 8.69 16.38
C LYS A 60 -4.74 9.76 15.49
N ASP A 61 -5.59 10.60 14.90
CA ASP A 61 -5.19 11.68 13.97
C ASP A 61 -4.09 11.23 12.97
N PRO A 62 -4.34 10.18 12.18
CA PRO A 62 -3.27 9.53 11.43
C PRO A 62 -2.79 10.33 10.23
N VAL A 63 -1.53 10.10 9.87
CA VAL A 63 -1.01 10.37 8.52
C VAL A 63 -1.42 9.23 7.60
N PHE A 64 -1.97 9.59 6.44
CA PHE A 64 -2.29 8.63 5.38
C PHE A 64 -1.10 8.46 4.46
N SER A 65 -0.95 7.26 3.90
CA SER A 65 0.10 6.96 2.94
C SER A 65 -0.46 6.15 1.78
N GLY A 66 0.22 6.22 0.64
CA GLY A 66 -0.12 5.47 -0.55
C GLY A 66 1.02 5.45 -1.55
N HIS A 67 0.86 4.64 -2.59
CA HIS A 67 1.82 4.49 -3.67
C HIS A 67 1.12 4.60 -5.01
N ALA A 68 1.77 5.25 -5.98
CA ALA A 68 1.43 5.16 -7.40
C ALA A 68 2.51 4.35 -8.13
N TRP A 69 2.10 3.26 -8.78
CA TRP A 69 2.98 2.32 -9.49
C TRP A 69 2.99 2.66 -10.98
N VAL A 70 3.68 3.74 -11.33
CA VAL A 70 3.66 4.33 -12.68
C VAL A 70 4.42 3.43 -13.65
N PRO A 71 3.76 2.80 -14.64
CA PRO A 71 4.46 2.03 -15.66
C PRO A 71 5.34 2.97 -16.49
N MET A 72 6.61 2.62 -16.67
CA MET A 72 7.56 3.40 -17.48
C MET A 72 7.76 2.75 -18.85
N ASP A 73 7.96 1.43 -18.84
CA ASP A 73 8.08 0.56 -20.00
C ASP A 73 7.60 -0.86 -19.63
N ASP A 74 7.88 -1.85 -20.47
CA ASP A 74 7.43 -3.24 -20.28
C ASP A 74 8.10 -3.94 -19.07
N GLU A 75 9.27 -3.47 -18.63
CA GLU A 75 10.11 -4.11 -17.61
C GLU A 75 10.34 -3.22 -16.37
N SER A 76 9.96 -1.94 -16.44
CA SER A 76 10.26 -0.93 -15.42
C SER A 76 9.00 -0.23 -14.91
N THR A 77 8.91 -0.11 -13.58
CA THR A 77 7.85 0.64 -12.89
C THR A 77 8.46 1.65 -11.92
N MET A 78 8.02 2.90 -12.00
CA MET A 78 8.38 3.92 -11.03
C MET A 78 7.36 3.90 -9.87
N ALA A 79 7.83 3.66 -8.66
CA ALA A 79 7.02 3.76 -7.45
C ALA A 79 7.09 5.17 -6.87
N LEU A 80 6.01 5.94 -7.00
CA LEU A 80 5.86 7.22 -6.33
C LEU A 80 5.19 7.03 -4.98
N CYS A 81 5.94 7.25 -3.91
CA CYS A 81 5.45 7.12 -2.55
C CYS A 81 5.03 8.47 -1.96
N PHE A 82 3.86 8.52 -1.32
CA PHE A 82 3.35 9.75 -0.73
C PHE A 82 2.73 9.53 0.65
N SER A 83 2.84 10.57 1.47
CA SER A 83 2.15 10.67 2.76
C SER A 83 1.54 12.05 2.92
N TYR A 84 0.37 12.12 3.54
CA TYR A 84 -0.32 13.39 3.78
C TYR A 84 -1.16 13.34 5.05
N HIS A 85 -1.42 14.52 5.59
CA HIS A 85 -2.38 14.72 6.66
C HIS A 85 -3.47 15.68 6.19
N PRO A 86 -4.77 15.35 6.34
CA PRO A 86 -5.85 16.10 5.69
C PRO A 86 -6.12 17.47 6.31
N THR A 87 -5.70 17.71 7.56
CA THR A 87 -6.11 18.91 8.34
C THR A 87 -4.95 19.75 8.84
N ARG A 88 -3.70 19.30 8.70
CA ARG A 88 -2.50 20.01 9.19
C ARG A 88 -1.29 19.68 8.33
N ARG A 89 -0.24 20.48 8.48
CA ARG A 89 1.08 20.13 7.94
C ARG A 89 1.63 18.90 8.65
N LEU A 90 2.47 18.14 7.95
CA LEU A 90 3.25 17.08 8.56
C LEU A 90 4.17 17.70 9.63
N ALA A 91 4.20 17.09 10.80
CA ALA A 91 5.06 17.48 11.91
C ALA A 91 6.52 17.12 11.59
N GLU A 92 7.47 17.79 12.25
CA GLU A 92 8.90 17.55 12.01
C GLU A 92 9.29 16.08 12.22
N ARG A 93 8.72 15.43 13.23
CA ARG A 93 8.92 14.00 13.48
C ARG A 93 8.45 13.13 12.30
N GLU A 94 7.32 13.48 11.68
CA GLU A 94 6.78 12.74 10.53
C GLU A 94 7.68 12.94 9.30
N LEU A 95 8.16 14.16 9.08
CA LEU A 95 9.11 14.47 8.00
C LEU A 95 10.47 13.81 8.21
N SER A 96 11.02 13.82 9.43
CA SER A 96 12.27 13.15 9.76
C SER A 96 12.16 11.64 9.53
N MET A 97 11.05 11.00 9.93
CA MET A 97 10.84 9.57 9.64
C MET A 97 10.80 9.26 8.14
N LEU A 98 10.26 10.16 7.30
CA LEU A 98 10.27 10.00 5.85
C LEU A 98 11.66 10.21 5.24
N ARG A 99 12.44 11.17 5.77
CA ARG A 99 13.76 11.51 5.25
C ARG A 99 14.84 10.54 5.67
N GLU A 100 14.78 10.05 6.90
CA GLU A 100 15.88 9.35 7.59
C GLU A 100 15.50 7.93 8.03
N GLY A 101 14.23 7.56 7.91
CA GLY A 101 13.73 6.28 8.38
C GLY A 101 13.65 6.21 9.91
N ARG A 102 13.82 5.02 10.48
CA ARG A 102 13.78 4.81 11.94
C ARG A 102 14.95 3.97 12.38
N LYS A 103 15.82 4.53 13.24
CA LYS A 103 17.00 3.83 13.79
C LYS A 103 17.94 3.28 12.70
N GLY A 104 18.10 4.02 11.60
CA GLY A 104 18.94 3.60 10.48
C GLY A 104 18.31 2.55 9.56
N GLU A 105 17.02 2.27 9.73
CA GLU A 105 16.26 1.37 8.85
C GLU A 105 15.31 2.16 7.96
N GLU A 106 15.17 1.67 6.74
CA GLU A 106 14.23 2.19 5.76
C GLU A 106 12.78 2.06 6.23
N GLY A 107 11.99 3.09 5.96
CA GLY A 107 10.58 3.15 6.32
C GLY A 107 9.68 2.50 5.27
N LEU A 108 8.41 2.89 5.33
CA LEU A 108 7.42 2.59 4.28
C LEU A 108 7.83 3.18 2.93
N HIS A 109 8.52 4.33 2.95
CA HIS A 109 8.98 5.05 1.78
C HIS A 109 10.51 5.03 1.73
N PRO A 110 11.11 5.07 0.52
CA PRO A 110 12.52 5.38 0.33
C PRO A 110 12.96 6.65 1.08
N THR A 111 14.02 6.53 1.88
CA THR A 111 14.69 7.70 2.46
C THR A 111 15.44 8.52 1.41
N VAL A 112 15.91 9.72 1.77
CA VAL A 112 16.66 10.58 0.83
C VAL A 112 17.98 9.96 0.37
N ASN A 113 18.52 9.00 1.12
CA ASN A 113 19.77 8.30 0.82
C ASN A 113 19.54 6.90 0.24
N ALA A 114 18.29 6.58 -0.13
CA ALA A 114 17.91 5.28 -0.69
C ALA A 114 18.24 5.13 -2.18
N PHE A 115 18.65 6.22 -2.84
CA PHE A 115 18.94 6.26 -4.28
C PHE A 115 20.44 6.21 -4.56
N VAL A 116 20.83 5.71 -5.73
CA VAL A 116 22.23 5.79 -6.18
C VAL A 116 22.61 7.26 -6.37
N ALA A 117 23.88 7.60 -6.15
CA ALA A 117 24.34 8.95 -6.42
C ALA A 117 24.10 9.29 -7.90
N PRO A 118 23.51 10.45 -8.22
CA PRO A 118 23.27 10.84 -9.60
C PRO A 118 24.59 10.86 -10.36
N ARG A 119 24.57 10.36 -11.59
CA ARG A 119 25.75 10.44 -12.46
C ARG A 119 25.96 11.91 -12.82
N LEU A 120 27.21 12.32 -13.07
CA LEU A 120 27.55 13.70 -13.46
C LEU A 120 27.05 14.09 -14.88
N VAL A 121 26.04 13.40 -15.39
CA VAL A 121 25.40 13.68 -16.68
C VAL A 121 24.11 14.46 -16.39
N PRO A 122 24.01 15.74 -16.80
CA PRO A 122 22.78 16.51 -16.63
C PRO A 122 21.57 15.81 -17.25
N GLY A 123 20.51 15.61 -16.47
CA GLY A 123 19.29 14.92 -16.89
C GLY A 123 19.27 13.40 -16.61
N ASP A 124 20.36 12.85 -16.07
CA ASP A 124 20.45 11.46 -15.59
C ASP A 124 20.39 11.46 -14.05
N ASP A 125 19.29 11.99 -13.51
CA ASP A 125 18.95 11.78 -12.09
C ASP A 125 18.67 10.28 -11.93
N ASP A 126 19.64 9.55 -11.39
CA ASP A 126 19.53 8.10 -11.25
C ASP A 126 18.55 7.75 -10.12
N TRP A 127 17.26 7.68 -10.45
CA TRP A 127 16.17 7.27 -9.54
C TRP A 127 16.25 5.79 -9.14
N ARG A 128 17.31 5.07 -9.52
CA ARG A 128 17.52 3.68 -9.13
C ARG A 128 17.79 3.59 -7.63
N MET A 129 17.33 2.49 -7.05
CA MET A 129 17.51 2.22 -5.64
C MET A 129 18.93 1.72 -5.37
N ARG A 130 19.56 2.24 -4.32
CA ARG A 130 20.85 1.76 -3.82
C ARG A 130 20.76 0.31 -3.35
N LEU A 131 19.66 -0.07 -2.69
CA LEU A 131 19.35 -1.45 -2.34
C LEU A 131 18.54 -2.06 -3.49
N ASN A 132 19.04 -3.13 -4.09
CA ASN A 132 18.43 -3.78 -5.25
C ASN A 132 18.83 -5.26 -5.31
N MET A 133 18.25 -6.02 -6.24
CA MET A 133 18.58 -7.44 -6.41
C MET A 133 20.07 -7.67 -6.71
N GLY A 134 20.77 -6.74 -7.35
CA GLY A 134 22.18 -6.88 -7.71
C GLY A 134 23.15 -6.84 -6.51
N ASN A 135 22.71 -6.34 -5.35
CA ASN A 135 23.49 -6.38 -4.11
C ASN A 135 22.77 -7.13 -2.98
N ASP A 136 21.83 -8.02 -3.33
CA ASP A 136 20.99 -8.77 -2.38
C ASP A 136 20.33 -7.86 -1.33
N TYR A 137 20.01 -6.61 -1.71
CA TYR A 137 19.50 -5.58 -0.81
C TYR A 137 20.33 -5.35 0.46
N GLU A 138 21.64 -5.64 0.39
CA GLU A 138 22.58 -5.59 1.51
C GLU A 138 22.07 -6.34 2.75
N VAL A 139 21.48 -7.53 2.53
CA VAL A 139 20.95 -8.37 3.61
C VAL A 139 21.99 -8.61 4.72
N ASP A 140 21.61 -8.29 5.95
CA ASP A 140 22.43 -8.51 7.14
C ASP A 140 22.06 -9.85 7.78
N TRP A 141 22.84 -10.89 7.47
CA TRP A 141 22.65 -12.24 8.00
C TRP A 141 22.85 -12.34 9.51
N MET A 142 23.65 -11.46 10.12
CA MET A 142 23.79 -11.45 11.57
C MET A 142 22.54 -10.86 12.20
N ALA A 143 22.06 -9.71 11.69
CA ALA A 143 20.77 -9.16 12.11
C ALA A 143 19.62 -10.16 11.88
N GLN A 144 19.65 -10.94 10.79
CA GLN A 144 18.70 -12.01 10.53
C GLN A 144 18.56 -12.97 11.73
N ARG A 145 19.70 -13.35 12.28
CA ARG A 145 19.80 -14.32 13.38
C ARG A 145 19.40 -13.74 14.73
N VAL A 146 19.62 -12.45 14.97
CA VAL A 146 19.53 -11.88 16.33
C VAL A 146 18.50 -10.78 16.53
N THR A 147 18.09 -10.06 15.49
CA THR A 147 17.27 -8.84 15.65
C THR A 147 16.12 -8.71 14.66
N ARG A 148 16.31 -9.06 13.38
CA ARG A 148 15.36 -8.79 12.29
C ARG A 148 15.08 -10.05 11.49
N PHE A 149 13.84 -10.54 11.44
CA PHE A 149 13.52 -11.81 10.78
C PHE A 149 14.08 -12.01 9.36
N SER A 150 14.01 -11.00 8.49
CA SER A 150 14.46 -11.09 7.09
C SER A 150 15.93 -10.70 6.88
N GLY A 151 16.58 -10.05 7.85
CA GLY A 151 17.91 -9.43 7.67
C GLY A 151 17.92 -8.18 6.78
N LEU A 152 16.82 -7.88 6.08
CA LEU A 152 16.70 -6.72 5.19
C LEU A 152 16.52 -5.40 5.97
N PRO A 153 17.09 -4.28 5.48
CA PRO A 153 17.26 -3.06 6.26
C PRO A 153 16.03 -2.14 6.25
N GLY A 154 14.83 -2.66 6.53
CA GLY A 154 13.61 -1.86 6.68
C GLY A 154 12.41 -2.40 5.91
N ILE A 155 11.34 -1.61 5.78
CA ILE A 155 10.06 -2.08 5.23
C ILE A 155 10.09 -2.15 3.70
N TRP A 156 10.30 -1.02 3.01
CA TRP A 156 10.28 -1.05 1.53
C TRP A 156 11.34 -1.97 0.91
N PRO A 157 12.56 -2.19 1.49
CA PRO A 157 13.49 -3.18 0.95
C PRO A 157 12.96 -4.61 1.01
N GLN A 158 12.16 -4.94 2.03
CA GLN A 158 11.51 -6.26 2.11
C GLN A 158 10.46 -6.42 1.01
N ASP A 159 9.65 -5.40 0.77
CA ASP A 159 8.66 -5.41 -0.30
C ASP A 159 9.35 -5.48 -1.67
N GLY A 160 10.38 -4.64 -1.89
CA GLY A 160 11.18 -4.60 -3.11
C GLY A 160 11.84 -5.93 -3.42
N ALA A 161 12.52 -6.55 -2.46
CA ALA A 161 13.19 -7.84 -2.66
C ALA A 161 12.21 -8.95 -3.10
N MET A 162 10.99 -8.94 -2.57
CA MET A 162 9.95 -9.89 -3.00
C MET A 162 9.39 -9.56 -4.38
N GLN A 163 9.32 -8.27 -4.74
CA GLN A 163 8.87 -7.81 -6.06
C GLN A 163 9.90 -8.14 -7.14
N GLU A 164 11.15 -7.68 -7.00
CA GLU A 164 12.23 -7.92 -7.96
C GLU A 164 12.56 -9.41 -8.07
N GLY A 165 12.46 -10.17 -6.97
CA GLY A 165 12.72 -11.61 -6.96
C GLY A 165 11.76 -12.46 -7.82
N MET A 166 10.61 -11.91 -8.22
CA MET A 166 9.71 -12.56 -9.19
C MET A 166 10.17 -12.39 -10.65
N GLY A 167 11.19 -11.57 -10.91
CA GLY A 167 11.61 -11.15 -12.24
C GLY A 167 10.77 -9.99 -12.78
N ALA A 168 11.27 -9.35 -13.85
CA ALA A 168 10.61 -8.19 -14.48
C ALA A 168 9.17 -8.51 -14.93
N ILE A 169 8.97 -9.69 -15.53
CA ILE A 169 7.66 -10.20 -15.93
C ILE A 169 7.53 -11.64 -15.42
N TYR A 170 6.65 -11.83 -14.44
CA TYR A 170 6.40 -13.16 -13.88
C TYR A 170 5.54 -14.03 -14.82
N ASP A 171 5.93 -15.30 -15.01
CA ASP A 171 5.12 -16.29 -15.73
C ASP A 171 3.92 -16.73 -14.90
N ARG A 172 2.78 -16.14 -15.20
CA ARG A 172 1.52 -16.39 -14.49
C ARG A 172 0.92 -17.78 -14.76
N THR A 173 1.44 -18.58 -15.70
CA THR A 173 0.97 -19.97 -15.88
C THR A 173 1.36 -20.87 -14.70
N GLN A 174 2.34 -20.45 -13.90
CA GLN A 174 2.84 -21.17 -12.73
C GLN A 174 2.13 -20.74 -11.43
N GLU A 175 1.23 -19.73 -11.48
CA GLU A 175 0.64 -19.12 -10.29
C GLU A 175 -0.42 -20.03 -9.62
N HIS A 176 -0.29 -20.24 -8.31
CA HIS A 176 -1.26 -21.00 -7.50
C HIS A 176 -1.86 -20.08 -6.42
N LEU A 177 -2.89 -19.33 -6.80
CA LEU A 177 -3.49 -18.30 -5.94
C LEU A 177 -4.38 -18.92 -4.85
N GLY A 178 -4.25 -18.39 -3.63
CA GLY A 178 -5.05 -18.77 -2.46
C GLY A 178 -6.18 -17.79 -2.15
N ALA A 179 -6.91 -18.05 -1.07
CA ALA A 179 -8.04 -17.21 -0.65
C ALA A 179 -7.63 -15.75 -0.32
N SER A 180 -6.40 -15.54 0.15
CA SER A 180 -5.84 -14.20 0.42
C SER A 180 -5.61 -13.36 -0.84
N ASP A 181 -5.50 -14.00 -2.01
CA ASP A 181 -5.17 -13.31 -3.27
C ASP A 181 -6.41 -12.71 -3.97
N THR A 182 -7.57 -12.79 -3.33
CA THR A 182 -8.84 -12.28 -3.87
C THR A 182 -8.74 -10.84 -4.35
N GLY A 183 -8.01 -9.98 -3.63
CA GLY A 183 -7.74 -8.59 -4.02
C GLY A 183 -7.00 -8.46 -5.35
N ILE A 184 -5.89 -9.20 -5.49
CA ILE A 184 -5.04 -9.21 -6.69
C ILE A 184 -5.82 -9.81 -7.88
N ILE A 185 -6.57 -10.89 -7.66
CA ILE A 185 -7.42 -11.51 -8.68
C ILE A 185 -8.41 -10.49 -9.26
N ARG A 186 -9.13 -9.77 -8.38
CA ARG A 186 -10.09 -8.75 -8.79
C ARG A 186 -9.42 -7.57 -9.50
N MET A 187 -8.32 -7.05 -8.95
CA MET A 187 -7.54 -5.97 -9.55
C MET A 187 -7.09 -6.33 -10.97
N ARG A 188 -6.48 -7.50 -11.16
CA ARG A 188 -6.00 -7.97 -12.47
C ARG A 188 -7.14 -8.12 -13.47
N ARG A 189 -8.27 -8.72 -13.07
CA ARG A 189 -9.46 -8.82 -13.92
C ARG A 189 -9.94 -7.45 -14.37
N ARG A 190 -9.96 -6.46 -13.47
CA ARG A 190 -10.39 -5.10 -13.77
C ARG A 190 -9.45 -4.39 -14.74
N LEU A 191 -8.13 -4.47 -14.51
CA LEU A 191 -7.11 -3.92 -15.41
C LEU A 191 -7.21 -4.52 -16.82
N ILE A 192 -7.30 -5.85 -16.93
CA ILE A 192 -7.41 -6.54 -18.23
C ILE A 192 -8.69 -6.12 -18.96
N ARG A 193 -9.84 -6.04 -18.26
CA ARG A 193 -11.09 -5.57 -18.87
C ARG A 193 -10.96 -4.14 -19.37
N ALA A 194 -10.37 -3.25 -18.58
CA ALA A 194 -10.17 -1.86 -18.95
C ALA A 194 -9.24 -1.71 -20.18
N ALA A 195 -8.14 -2.48 -20.24
CA ALA A 195 -7.25 -2.48 -21.39
C ALA A 195 -7.95 -2.98 -22.67
N LYS A 196 -8.78 -4.03 -22.56
CA LYS A 196 -9.59 -4.53 -23.69
C LYS A 196 -10.63 -3.52 -24.14
N ALA A 197 -11.37 -2.90 -23.23
CA ALA A 197 -12.36 -1.87 -23.56
C ALA A 197 -11.72 -0.66 -24.25
N LEU A 198 -10.53 -0.25 -23.81
CA LEU A 198 -9.78 0.82 -24.48
C LEU A 198 -9.36 0.40 -25.90
N ARG A 199 -8.81 -0.80 -26.06
CA ARG A 199 -8.32 -1.30 -27.36
C ARG A 199 -9.45 -1.56 -28.37
N ASP A 200 -10.52 -2.22 -27.93
CA ASP A 200 -11.56 -2.76 -28.80
C ASP A 200 -12.71 -1.75 -29.02
N GLU A 201 -12.99 -0.90 -28.03
CA GLU A 201 -14.14 0.02 -28.02
C GLU A 201 -13.74 1.50 -27.88
N GLY A 202 -12.46 1.81 -27.65
CA GLY A 202 -11.99 3.18 -27.40
C GLY A 202 -12.42 3.75 -26.04
N ILE A 203 -12.89 2.92 -25.11
CA ILE A 203 -13.39 3.36 -23.79
C ILE A 203 -12.26 3.33 -22.76
N ALA A 204 -11.82 4.52 -22.33
CA ALA A 204 -10.85 4.66 -21.26
C ALA A 204 -11.44 4.31 -19.87
N PRO A 205 -10.60 3.91 -18.89
CA PRO A 205 -11.05 3.78 -17.51
C PRO A 205 -11.63 5.09 -16.98
N ARG A 206 -12.72 5.02 -16.21
CA ARG A 206 -13.36 6.21 -15.61
C ARG A 206 -12.38 7.09 -14.82
N GLY A 207 -11.43 6.47 -14.13
CA GLY A 207 -10.39 7.17 -13.38
C GLY A 207 -9.45 8.07 -14.21
N VAL A 208 -9.54 8.05 -15.55
CA VAL A 208 -8.83 9.00 -16.43
C VAL A 208 -9.59 10.33 -16.54
N THR A 209 -10.92 10.30 -16.54
CA THR A 209 -11.78 11.48 -16.79
C THR A 209 -12.53 11.97 -15.56
N ALA A 210 -12.60 11.16 -14.50
CA ALA A 210 -13.38 11.42 -13.28
C ALA A 210 -12.47 11.48 -12.04
N ALA A 211 -11.66 12.55 -11.94
CA ALA A 211 -10.71 12.72 -10.84
C ALA A 211 -11.40 12.79 -9.46
N GLU A 212 -12.65 13.22 -9.42
CA GLU A 212 -13.49 13.24 -8.21
C GLU A 212 -13.72 11.85 -7.61
N GLU A 213 -13.65 10.78 -8.39
CA GLU A 213 -13.78 9.41 -7.88
C GLU A 213 -12.59 8.99 -6.99
N TYR A 214 -11.47 9.73 -7.05
CA TYR A 214 -10.32 9.55 -6.16
C TYR A 214 -10.49 10.24 -4.82
N ARG A 215 -11.64 10.90 -4.56
CA ARG A 215 -11.95 11.51 -3.26
C ARG A 215 -12.35 10.47 -2.21
N VAL A 216 -11.50 9.45 -2.07
CA VAL A 216 -11.62 8.35 -1.13
C VAL A 216 -10.35 8.22 -0.31
N ARG A 217 -10.47 7.58 0.85
CA ARG A 217 -9.31 7.21 1.68
C ARG A 217 -9.45 5.79 2.24
N SER A 218 -8.33 5.22 2.64
CA SER A 218 -8.29 3.97 3.39
C SER A 218 -8.84 4.20 4.81
N ALA A 219 -9.22 3.12 5.48
CA ALA A 219 -9.71 3.17 6.85
C ALA A 219 -9.25 1.95 7.63
N ALA A 220 -9.12 2.09 8.94
CA ALA A 220 -9.07 0.96 9.84
C ALA A 220 -10.06 1.22 10.98
N LEU A 221 -10.96 0.28 11.25
CA LEU A 221 -12.01 0.46 12.24
C LEU A 221 -12.47 -0.87 12.85
N VAL A 222 -13.05 -0.81 14.04
CA VAL A 222 -13.77 -1.92 14.66
C VAL A 222 -15.25 -1.74 14.40
N LEU A 223 -15.89 -2.80 13.91
CA LEU A 223 -17.33 -2.84 13.63
C LEU A 223 -17.97 -4.02 14.36
N PRO A 224 -19.20 -3.87 14.88
CA PRO A 224 -19.98 -5.01 15.33
C PRO A 224 -20.11 -6.09 14.24
N ARG A 225 -20.15 -7.37 14.61
CA ARG A 225 -20.10 -8.49 13.65
C ARG A 225 -21.26 -8.48 12.66
N GLU A 226 -22.41 -7.97 13.07
CA GLU A 226 -23.64 -7.86 12.29
C GLU A 226 -23.64 -6.65 11.34
N THR A 227 -22.74 -5.69 11.53
CA THR A 227 -22.66 -4.50 10.69
C THR A 227 -22.01 -4.85 9.34
N PRO A 228 -22.71 -4.65 8.20
CA PRO A 228 -22.11 -4.85 6.89
C PRO A 228 -20.94 -3.88 6.70
N TRP A 229 -19.72 -4.41 6.53
CA TRP A 229 -18.51 -3.59 6.59
C TRP A 229 -18.46 -2.51 5.50
N VAL A 230 -19.00 -2.77 4.31
CA VAL A 230 -19.03 -1.80 3.21
C VAL A 230 -19.83 -0.56 3.62
N ALA A 231 -21.00 -0.74 4.22
CA ALA A 231 -21.86 0.34 4.69
C ALA A 231 -21.30 0.97 5.97
N GLY A 232 -20.92 0.17 6.96
CA GLY A 232 -20.42 0.64 8.25
C GLY A 232 -19.11 1.43 8.15
N SER A 233 -18.29 1.18 7.13
CA SER A 233 -17.05 1.93 6.90
C SER A 233 -17.17 3.07 5.89
N ALA A 234 -18.29 3.23 5.19
CA ALA A 234 -18.44 4.25 4.15
C ALA A 234 -18.11 5.69 4.63
N PRO A 235 -18.59 6.15 5.80
CA PRO A 235 -18.24 7.50 6.30
C PRO A 235 -16.74 7.70 6.54
N PHE A 236 -16.04 6.64 6.92
CA PHE A 236 -14.60 6.67 7.20
C PHE A 236 -13.77 6.63 5.93
N ARG A 237 -14.32 6.16 4.80
CA ARG A 237 -13.62 6.12 3.50
C ARG A 237 -13.92 7.32 2.63
N ALA A 238 -14.95 8.09 2.92
CA ALA A 238 -15.22 9.35 2.24
C ALA A 238 -14.24 10.44 2.71
N ILE A 239 -13.85 11.33 1.80
CA ILE A 239 -13.09 12.54 2.15
C ILE A 239 -14.07 13.64 2.54
N THR A 240 -13.99 14.06 3.81
CA THR A 240 -14.69 15.25 4.30
C THR A 240 -13.65 16.33 4.61
N PRO A 241 -13.67 17.49 3.92
CA PRO A 241 -12.73 18.57 4.18
C PRO A 241 -12.69 18.96 5.66
N GLY A 242 -11.48 19.11 6.21
CA GLY A 242 -11.30 19.47 7.62
C GLY A 242 -11.51 18.31 8.62
N VAL A 243 -11.81 17.09 8.17
CA VAL A 243 -12.04 15.95 9.07
C VAL A 243 -10.98 14.86 8.90
N ASN A 244 -10.25 14.60 9.98
CA ASN A 244 -9.41 13.42 10.11
C ASN A 244 -10.05 12.41 11.07
N TYR A 245 -10.31 11.20 10.60
CA TYR A 245 -10.90 10.17 11.45
C TYR A 245 -9.80 9.30 12.03
N ASP A 246 -9.92 8.99 13.32
CA ASP A 246 -9.06 8.03 13.98
C ASP A 246 -9.14 6.66 13.30
N ALA A 247 -8.02 5.96 13.28
CA ALA A 247 -8.01 4.52 13.03
C ALA A 247 -8.34 3.77 14.32
N ALA A 248 -9.10 2.67 14.19
CA ALA A 248 -9.22 1.68 15.25
C ALA A 248 -8.12 0.61 15.16
#